data_AF-A0A3N5IBT1-F1
#
_entry.id   AF-A0A3N5IBT1-F1
#
_cell.length_a   1.000
_cell.length_b   1.000
_cell.length_c   1.000
_cell.angle_alpha   90.00
_cell.angle_beta   90.00
_cell.angle_gamma   90.00
#
_symmetry.space_group_name_H-M   'P 1'
#
loop_
_entity.id
_entity.type
_entity.pdbx_description
1 polymer ?
#
loop_
_entity_poly.entity_id
_entity_poly.type
_entity_poly.pdbx_seq_one_letter_code
_entity_poly.pdbx_strand_id
1 'polypeptide(L)'
;MKVSYYPGCSLHATGKEYDQSMKAVSRALNIELKEVEDWSCCGASSAHSTNFDLSIALSARNLISAEKNAMDVMVPCAACFNRFKMAEHHLKADKDLKAKIEGVVGAKYQGGIAIRNPIDIIFNEIGLDALAGKVVKPLTGLKPVSYYGCLLLRPPEVCEFENYENPFMLDKMMGAIGADVKNWSY
;
A
#
# COMPACT_ATOMS: atom_id res chain seq x y z
N MET A 1 -9.69 13.77 0.67
CA MET A 1 -9.07 13.15 1.87
C MET A 1 -7.57 13.43 1.87
N LYS A 2 -6.87 13.25 2.99
CA LYS A 2 -5.40 13.39 3.07
C LYS A 2 -4.78 12.13 3.65
N VAL A 3 -3.65 11.71 3.08
CA VAL A 3 -2.92 10.51 3.52
C VAL A 3 -1.42 10.77 3.54
N SER A 4 -0.73 10.07 4.43
CA SER A 4 0.72 9.90 4.32
C SER A 4 1.03 9.05 3.10
N TYR A 5 2.03 9.41 2.31
CA TYR A 5 2.42 8.71 1.09
C TYR A 5 3.81 8.10 1.25
N TYR A 6 3.91 6.79 1.17
CA TYR A 6 5.18 6.09 1.16
C TYR A 6 5.47 5.59 -0.26
N PRO A 7 6.34 6.27 -1.03
CA PRO A 7 6.68 5.84 -2.39
C PRO A 7 7.57 4.60 -2.38
N GLY A 8 8.47 4.50 -1.40
CA GLY A 8 9.50 3.46 -1.37
C GLY A 8 10.55 3.64 -2.46
N CYS A 9 11.55 2.75 -2.47
CA CYS A 9 12.72 2.89 -3.32
C CYS A 9 12.42 2.79 -4.82
N SER A 10 11.59 1.82 -5.24
CA SER A 10 11.34 1.57 -6.66
C SER A 10 10.64 2.76 -7.34
N LEU A 11 9.65 3.37 -6.69
CA LEU A 11 8.89 4.48 -7.26
C LEU A 11 9.72 5.76 -7.39
N HIS A 12 10.79 5.91 -6.60
CA HIS A 12 11.77 6.99 -6.76
C HIS A 12 12.86 6.69 -7.80
N ALA A 13 12.91 5.46 -8.32
CA ALA A 13 13.95 5.02 -9.24
C ALA A 13 13.35 4.35 -10.48
N THR A 14 13.29 3.02 -10.50
CA THR A 14 12.96 2.23 -11.69
C THR A 14 11.48 2.24 -12.07
N GLY A 15 10.58 2.61 -11.15
CA GLY A 15 9.13 2.71 -11.35
C GLY A 15 8.60 4.14 -11.26
N LYS A 16 9.37 5.12 -11.77
CA LYS A 16 9.06 6.55 -11.65
C LYS A 16 7.73 6.93 -12.30
N GLU A 17 7.37 6.29 -13.40
CA GLU A 17 6.09 6.45 -14.08
C GLU A 17 4.91 6.02 -13.20
N TYR A 18 5.10 5.05 -12.31
CA TYR A 18 4.07 4.65 -11.35
C TYR A 18 3.86 5.73 -10.28
N ASP A 19 4.94 6.32 -9.74
CA ASP A 19 4.85 7.47 -8.82
C ASP A 19 4.13 8.66 -9.46
N GLN A 20 4.53 9.02 -10.68
CA GLN A 20 3.92 10.13 -11.41
C GLN A 20 2.43 9.90 -11.67
N SER A 21 2.07 8.68 -12.09
CA SER A 21 0.69 8.28 -12.33
C SER A 21 -0.12 8.29 -11.04
N MET A 22 0.43 7.77 -9.94
CA MET A 22 -0.21 7.77 -8.63
C MET A 22 -0.48 9.20 -8.16
N LYS A 23 0.52 10.09 -8.22
CA LYS A 23 0.36 11.51 -7.86
C LYS A 23 -0.68 12.21 -8.74
N ALA A 24 -0.72 11.92 -10.04
CA ALA A 24 -1.69 12.52 -10.95
C ALA A 24 -3.13 12.02 -10.68
N VAL A 25 -3.32 10.71 -10.51
CA VAL A 25 -4.62 10.10 -10.18
C VAL A 25 -5.11 10.58 -8.82
N SER A 26 -4.25 10.61 -7.80
CA SER A 26 -4.58 11.14 -6.47
C SER A 26 -5.09 12.58 -6.54
N ARG A 27 -4.41 13.47 -7.30
CA ARG A 27 -4.90 14.85 -7.49
C ARG A 27 -6.27 14.89 -8.17
N ALA A 28 -6.50 14.09 -9.21
CA ALA A 28 -7.78 14.04 -9.92
C ALA A 28 -8.94 13.53 -9.02
N LEU A 29 -8.62 12.63 -8.09
CA LEU A 29 -9.53 12.06 -7.10
C LEU A 29 -9.62 12.87 -5.80
N ASN A 30 -8.98 14.05 -5.72
CA ASN A 30 -8.93 14.88 -4.51
C ASN A 30 -8.36 14.16 -3.26
N ILE A 31 -7.34 13.31 -3.49
CA ILE A 31 -6.50 12.71 -2.46
C ILE A 31 -5.23 13.56 -2.34
N GLU A 32 -5.06 14.23 -1.22
CA GLU A 32 -3.85 14.97 -0.90
C GLU A 32 -2.79 14.00 -0.34
N LEU A 33 -1.65 13.91 -1.03
CA LEU A 33 -0.52 13.07 -0.64
C LEU A 33 0.50 13.91 0.12
N LYS A 34 0.78 13.55 1.38
CA LYS A 34 1.94 14.05 2.12
C LYS A 34 3.00 12.96 2.20
N GLU A 35 4.11 13.12 1.50
CA GLU A 35 5.18 12.13 1.57
C GLU A 35 5.68 11.95 3.00
N VAL A 36 5.92 10.70 3.41
CA VAL A 36 6.48 10.38 4.74
C VAL A 36 7.88 10.99 4.83
N GLU A 37 8.16 11.77 5.87
CA GLU A 37 9.48 12.41 6.00
C GLU A 37 10.55 11.38 6.39
N ASP A 38 11.75 11.51 5.80
CA ASP A 38 12.92 10.68 6.14
C ASP A 38 12.65 9.16 6.07
N TRP A 39 11.83 8.71 5.11
CA TRP A 39 11.57 7.29 4.93
C TRP A 39 12.82 6.55 4.42
N SER A 40 12.96 5.27 4.80
CA SER A 40 13.98 4.34 4.30
C SER A 40 13.35 3.16 3.57
N CYS A 41 14.14 2.39 2.81
CA CYS A 41 13.65 1.16 2.17
C CYS A 41 12.94 0.23 3.17
N CYS A 42 11.86 -0.42 2.74
CA CYS A 42 11.06 -1.35 3.56
C CYS A 42 11.72 -2.72 3.78
N GLY A 43 12.85 -3.00 3.10
CA GLY A 43 13.58 -4.26 3.24
C GLY A 43 12.97 -5.47 2.49
N ALA A 44 12.00 -5.24 1.61
CA ALA A 44 11.23 -6.31 0.95
C ALA A 44 12.07 -7.33 0.17
N SER A 45 13.21 -6.95 -0.41
CA SER A 45 14.00 -7.87 -1.24
C SER A 45 14.85 -8.85 -0.45
N SER A 46 15.57 -8.39 0.58
CA SER A 46 16.64 -9.20 1.20
C SER A 46 16.59 -9.22 2.73
N ALA A 47 16.02 -8.20 3.37
CA ALA A 47 16.07 -8.09 4.83
C ALA A 47 15.35 -9.25 5.50
N HIS A 48 14.15 -9.60 5.02
CA HIS A 48 13.34 -10.68 5.58
C HIS A 48 13.99 -12.07 5.48
N SER A 49 14.84 -12.31 4.48
CA SER A 49 15.57 -13.57 4.31
C SER A 49 16.90 -13.62 5.07
N THR A 50 17.42 -12.47 5.51
CA THR A 50 18.75 -12.36 6.11
C THR A 50 18.71 -12.11 7.61
N ASN A 51 17.80 -11.24 8.07
CA ASN A 51 17.64 -10.93 9.48
C ASN A 51 16.20 -10.50 9.78
N PHE A 52 15.52 -11.29 10.61
CA PHE A 52 14.13 -11.04 10.99
C PHE A 52 13.95 -9.66 11.65
N ASP A 53 14.74 -9.34 12.68
CA ASP A 53 14.63 -8.07 13.40
C ASP A 53 14.83 -6.87 12.47
N LEU A 54 15.82 -6.94 11.57
CA LEU A 54 16.09 -5.88 10.59
C LEU A 54 14.88 -5.66 9.68
N SER A 55 14.23 -6.73 9.24
CA SER A 55 13.04 -6.65 8.38
C SER A 55 11.87 -5.92 9.07
N ILE A 56 11.73 -6.09 10.39
CA ILE A 56 10.73 -5.41 11.20
C ILE A 56 11.17 -3.96 11.47
N ALA A 57 12.42 -3.74 11.86
CA ALA A 57 12.95 -2.42 12.23
C ALA A 57 12.87 -1.40 11.09
N LEU A 58 13.20 -1.80 9.86
CA LEU A 58 13.12 -0.92 8.68
C LEU A 58 11.69 -0.42 8.44
N SER A 59 10.71 -1.31 8.55
CA SER A 59 9.30 -0.95 8.39
C SER A 59 8.77 -0.15 9.58
N ALA A 60 9.13 -0.54 10.82
CA ALA A 60 8.76 0.16 12.04
C ALA A 60 9.24 1.62 12.03
N ARG A 61 10.49 1.88 11.62
CA ARG A 61 11.03 3.24 11.47
C ARG A 61 10.16 4.10 10.56
N ASN A 62 9.73 3.56 9.43
CA ASN A 62 8.87 4.28 8.48
C ASN A 62 7.47 4.53 9.04
N LEU A 63 6.88 3.53 9.72
CA LEU A 63 5.57 3.68 10.34
C LEU A 63 5.58 4.72 11.47
N ILE A 64 6.61 4.72 12.31
CA ILE A 64 6.84 5.74 13.33
C ILE A 64 6.94 7.14 12.71
N SER A 65 7.61 7.27 11.56
CA SER A 65 7.66 8.55 10.84
C SER A 65 6.29 8.96 10.30
N ALA A 66 5.54 8.00 9.74
CA ALA A 66 4.19 8.24 9.24
C ALA A 66 3.19 8.60 10.35
N GLU A 67 3.34 8.06 11.56
CA GLU A 67 2.49 8.36 12.73
C GLU A 67 2.53 9.85 13.11
N LYS A 68 3.65 10.55 12.87
CA LYS A 68 3.79 11.99 13.14
C LYS A 68 2.78 12.84 12.38
N ASN A 69 2.26 12.31 11.27
CA ASN A 69 1.27 12.99 10.46
C ASN A 69 -0.17 12.79 10.95
N ALA A 70 -0.42 11.83 11.86
CA ALA A 70 -1.76 11.44 12.32
C ALA A 70 -2.74 11.14 11.17
N MET A 71 -2.25 10.43 10.14
CA MET A 71 -3.01 10.03 8.96
C MET A 71 -2.65 8.60 8.54
N ASP A 72 -3.58 7.92 7.90
CA ASP A 72 -3.31 6.65 7.22
C ASP A 72 -2.14 6.77 6.23
N VAL A 73 -1.41 5.67 6.04
CA VAL A 73 -0.29 5.59 5.11
C VAL A 73 -0.69 4.81 3.86
N MET A 74 -0.66 5.49 2.72
CA MET A 74 -0.81 4.92 1.39
C MET A 74 0.53 4.33 0.92
N VAL A 75 0.51 3.03 0.60
CA VAL A 75 1.68 2.25 0.17
C VAL A 75 1.40 1.57 -1.19
N PRO A 76 1.82 2.18 -2.33
CA PRO A 76 1.49 1.66 -3.66
C PRO A 76 2.15 0.34 -4.03
N CYS A 77 3.38 0.11 -3.56
CA CYS A 77 4.12 -1.12 -3.85
C CYS A 77 3.59 -2.27 -2.97
N ALA A 78 3.09 -3.34 -3.59
CA ALA A 78 2.58 -4.53 -2.89
C ALA A 78 3.60 -5.13 -1.91
N ALA A 79 4.89 -5.13 -2.27
CA ALA A 79 5.93 -5.66 -1.40
C ALA A 79 6.19 -4.76 -0.18
N CYS A 80 6.16 -3.44 -0.37
CA CYS A 80 6.28 -2.49 0.74
C CYS A 80 5.07 -2.58 1.68
N PHE A 81 3.86 -2.65 1.10
CA PHE A 81 2.61 -2.80 1.84
C PHE A 81 2.67 -4.06 2.73
N ASN A 82 3.05 -5.18 2.13
CA ASN A 82 3.19 -6.45 2.84
C ASN A 82 4.19 -6.36 4.00
N ARG A 83 5.37 -5.75 3.79
CA ARG A 83 6.36 -5.59 4.86
C ARG A 83 5.87 -4.71 5.99
N PHE A 84 5.13 -3.65 5.69
CA PHE A 84 4.54 -2.79 6.71
C PHE A 84 3.46 -3.53 7.50
N LYS A 85 2.56 -4.26 6.83
CA LYS A 85 1.53 -5.08 7.49
C LYS A 85 2.14 -6.18 8.36
N MET A 86 3.20 -6.85 7.89
CA MET A 86 3.93 -7.85 8.69
C MET A 86 4.58 -7.24 9.93
N ALA A 87 5.22 -6.08 9.79
CA ALA A 87 5.81 -5.38 10.92
C ALA A 87 4.75 -4.97 11.94
N GLU A 88 3.64 -4.39 11.47
CA GLU A 88 2.49 -4.07 12.33
C GLU A 88 1.97 -5.32 13.07
N HIS A 89 1.76 -6.42 12.35
CA HIS A 89 1.26 -7.68 12.90
C HIS A 89 2.16 -8.19 14.03
N HIS A 90 3.47 -8.28 13.79
CA HIS A 90 4.43 -8.76 14.79
C HIS A 90 4.56 -7.81 15.99
N LEU A 91 4.62 -6.50 15.76
CA LEU A 91 4.75 -5.51 16.84
C LEU A 91 3.48 -5.41 17.71
N LYS A 92 2.30 -5.73 17.15
CA LYS A 92 1.05 -5.84 17.91
C LYS A 92 1.00 -7.11 18.77
N ALA A 93 1.51 -8.22 18.24
CA ALA A 93 1.42 -9.53 18.88
C ALA A 93 2.50 -9.76 19.97
N ASP A 94 3.71 -9.23 19.79
CA ASP A 94 4.86 -9.52 20.64
C ASP A 94 5.44 -8.23 21.27
N LYS A 95 5.23 -8.07 22.58
CA LYS A 95 5.68 -6.90 23.35
C LYS A 95 7.19 -6.85 23.53
N ASP A 96 7.86 -8.01 23.63
CA ASP A 96 9.30 -8.08 23.84
C ASP A 96 10.03 -7.74 22.53
N LEU A 97 9.54 -8.29 21.41
CA LEU A 97 9.98 -7.89 20.08
C LEU A 97 9.76 -6.40 19.86
N LYS A 98 8.57 -5.88 20.21
CA LYS A 98 8.29 -4.44 20.11
C LYS A 98 9.31 -3.61 20.88
N ALA A 99 9.55 -3.92 22.16
CA ALA A 99 10.52 -3.20 22.98
C ALA A 99 11.93 -3.24 22.39
N LYS A 100 12.36 -4.40 21.88
CA LYS A 100 13.64 -4.59 21.20
C LYS A 100 13.77 -3.73 19.94
N ILE A 101 12.76 -3.77 19.07
CA ILE A 101 12.76 -2.99 17.81
C ILE A 101 12.72 -1.49 18.09
N GLU A 102 11.92 -1.03 19.05
CA GLU A 102 11.93 0.37 19.49
C GLU A 102 13.31 0.81 20.00
N GLY A 103 14.03 -0.08 20.70
CA GLY A 103 15.41 0.15 21.12
C GLY A 103 16.38 0.30 19.95
N VAL A 104 16.24 -0.53 18.91
CA VAL A 104 17.06 -0.44 17.68
C VAL A 104 16.76 0.82 16.88
N VAL A 105 15.48 1.17 16.73
CA VAL A 105 15.04 2.34 15.95
C VAL A 105 15.28 3.65 16.71
N GLY A 106 15.31 3.60 18.04
CA GLY A 106 15.47 4.78 18.90
C GLY A 106 14.19 5.60 19.07
N ALA A 107 13.02 5.03 18.75
CA ALA A 107 11.72 5.69 18.85
C ALA A 107 10.61 4.67 19.15
N LYS A 108 9.50 5.15 19.73
CA LYS A 108 8.34 4.32 20.10
C LYS A 108 7.37 4.17 18.94
N TYR A 109 6.90 2.93 18.71
CA TYR A 109 5.85 2.62 17.74
C TYR A 109 4.50 2.63 18.46
N GLN A 110 3.63 3.59 18.12
CA GLN A 110 2.34 3.71 18.80
C GLN A 110 1.25 2.86 18.13
N GLY A 111 1.35 2.66 16.82
CA GLY A 111 0.28 2.14 15.99
C GLY A 111 -0.86 3.16 15.83
N GLY A 112 -1.99 2.69 15.29
CA GLY A 112 -3.22 3.48 15.20
C GLY A 112 -3.46 4.20 13.87
N ILE A 113 -2.48 4.23 12.97
CA ILE A 113 -2.68 4.60 11.57
C ILE A 113 -2.97 3.35 10.74
N ALA A 114 -3.85 3.43 9.74
CA ALA A 114 -4.05 2.30 8.83
C ALA A 114 -2.98 2.28 7.74
N ILE A 115 -2.50 1.08 7.40
CA ILE A 115 -1.59 0.83 6.28
C ILE A 115 -2.44 0.37 5.11
N ARG A 116 -2.56 1.20 4.06
CA ARG A 116 -3.52 0.96 2.96
C ARG A 116 -2.84 0.98 1.60
N ASN A 117 -3.26 0.09 0.71
CA ASN A 117 -2.86 0.15 -0.70
C ASN A 117 -3.78 1.14 -1.46
N PRO A 118 -3.32 1.82 -2.53
CA PRO A 118 -4.18 2.68 -3.34
C PRO A 118 -5.45 2.00 -3.85
N ILE A 119 -5.42 0.69 -4.12
CA ILE A 119 -6.61 -0.07 -4.55
C ILE A 119 -7.69 -0.01 -3.48
N ASP A 120 -7.33 -0.27 -2.21
CA ASP A 120 -8.25 -0.16 -1.08
C ASP A 120 -8.78 1.27 -0.92
N ILE A 121 -7.90 2.28 -0.97
CA ILE A 121 -8.31 3.69 -0.83
C ILE A 121 -9.29 4.09 -1.93
N ILE A 122 -8.97 3.80 -3.19
CA ILE A 122 -9.80 4.20 -4.32
C ILE A 122 -11.13 3.42 -4.31
N PHE A 123 -11.10 2.13 -4.00
CA PHE A 123 -12.30 1.30 -4.02
C PHE A 123 -13.23 1.59 -2.84
N ASN A 124 -12.71 1.57 -1.61
CA ASN A 124 -13.51 1.65 -0.38
C ASN A 124 -13.78 3.08 0.08
N GLU A 125 -12.84 4.02 -0.11
CA GLU A 125 -13.01 5.40 0.37
C GLU A 125 -13.56 6.34 -0.70
N ILE A 126 -13.01 6.27 -1.91
CA ILE A 126 -13.44 7.14 -3.01
C ILE A 126 -14.71 6.57 -3.65
N GLY A 127 -14.76 5.26 -3.85
CA GLY A 127 -15.90 4.58 -4.45
C GLY A 127 -15.92 4.64 -5.99
N LEU A 128 -16.58 3.65 -6.59
CA LEU A 128 -16.63 3.47 -8.04
C LEU A 128 -17.35 4.61 -8.77
N ASP A 129 -18.42 5.16 -8.18
CA ASP A 129 -19.19 6.24 -8.80
C ASP A 129 -18.36 7.52 -8.91
N ALA A 130 -17.63 7.89 -7.85
CA ALA A 130 -16.74 9.04 -7.87
C ALA A 130 -15.55 8.81 -8.81
N LEU A 131 -15.01 7.59 -8.86
CA LEU A 131 -13.97 7.22 -9.84
C LEU A 131 -14.48 7.38 -11.27
N ALA A 132 -15.65 6.82 -11.59
CA ALA A 132 -16.28 6.92 -12.92
C ALA A 132 -16.58 8.38 -13.30
N GLY A 133 -17.04 9.20 -12.35
CA GLY A 133 -17.30 10.62 -12.55
C GLY A 133 -16.07 11.47 -12.86
N LYS A 134 -14.85 10.95 -12.65
CA LYS A 134 -13.59 11.62 -12.99
C LYS A 134 -12.99 11.17 -14.33
N VAL A 135 -13.62 10.23 -15.03
CA VAL A 135 -13.14 9.71 -16.31
C VAL A 135 -13.27 10.77 -17.41
N VAL A 136 -12.15 11.19 -17.98
CA VAL A 136 -12.12 12.11 -19.13
C VAL A 136 -12.07 11.33 -20.45
N LYS A 137 -11.25 10.28 -20.51
CA LYS A 137 -11.12 9.39 -21.66
C LYS A 137 -11.35 7.95 -21.18
N PRO A 138 -12.51 7.35 -21.49
CA PRO A 138 -12.76 5.95 -21.15
C PRO A 138 -11.73 5.03 -21.79
N LEU A 139 -11.40 3.93 -21.12
CA LEU A 139 -10.50 2.89 -21.64
C LEU A 139 -11.19 1.94 -22.63
N THR A 140 -12.17 2.45 -23.39
CA THR A 140 -12.97 1.66 -24.33
C THR A 140 -12.07 0.95 -25.34
N GLY A 141 -12.29 -0.35 -25.50
CA GLY A 141 -11.50 -1.22 -26.37
C GLY A 141 -10.31 -1.91 -25.68
N LEU A 142 -9.91 -1.47 -24.48
CA LEU A 142 -8.92 -2.18 -23.67
C LEU A 142 -9.56 -3.39 -23.00
N LYS A 143 -8.88 -4.54 -23.07
CA LYS A 143 -9.34 -5.82 -22.50
C LYS A 143 -8.38 -6.34 -21.43
N PRO A 144 -8.29 -5.69 -20.25
CA PRO A 144 -7.30 -6.03 -19.24
C PRO A 144 -7.69 -7.29 -18.47
N VAL A 145 -6.69 -7.95 -17.91
CA VAL A 145 -6.80 -8.94 -16.84
C VAL A 145 -6.10 -8.36 -15.62
N SER A 146 -6.80 -8.27 -14.48
CA SER A 146 -6.21 -7.68 -13.27
C SER A 146 -5.25 -8.65 -12.58
N TYR A 147 -4.03 -8.18 -12.32
CA TYR A 147 -3.04 -8.92 -11.54
C TYR A 147 -2.77 -8.20 -10.22
N TYR A 148 -3.21 -8.80 -9.11
CA TYR A 148 -3.03 -8.24 -7.75
C TYR A 148 -1.66 -8.59 -7.16
N GLY A 149 -1.03 -9.65 -7.66
CA GLY A 149 0.18 -10.22 -7.07
C GLY A 149 -0.06 -10.91 -5.73
N CYS A 150 0.94 -11.68 -5.28
CA CYS A 150 0.81 -12.46 -4.05
C CYS A 150 0.88 -11.59 -2.79
N LEU A 151 1.79 -10.61 -2.77
CA LEU A 151 2.14 -9.86 -1.56
C LEU A 151 1.05 -8.90 -1.09
N LEU A 152 0.16 -8.47 -2.00
CA LEU A 152 -0.99 -7.66 -1.63
C LEU A 152 -2.04 -8.48 -0.86
N LEU A 153 -2.14 -9.78 -1.14
CA LEU A 153 -3.24 -10.63 -0.67
C LEU A 153 -2.83 -11.63 0.40
N ARG A 154 -1.54 -11.95 0.49
CA ARG A 154 -1.02 -13.02 1.36
C ARG A 154 0.13 -12.54 2.26
N PRO A 155 0.20 -12.99 3.53
CA PRO A 155 -0.75 -13.88 4.21
C PRO A 155 -2.10 -13.17 4.49
N PRO A 156 -3.26 -13.84 4.28
CA PRO A 156 -4.57 -13.19 4.42
C PRO A 156 -4.84 -12.60 5.80
N GLU A 157 -4.40 -13.28 6.85
CA GLU A 157 -4.50 -12.87 8.25
C GLU A 157 -3.63 -11.64 8.59
N VAL A 158 -2.73 -11.25 7.69
CA VAL A 158 -1.88 -10.07 7.83
C VAL A 158 -2.30 -8.97 6.86
N CYS A 159 -2.47 -9.28 5.58
CA CYS A 159 -2.78 -8.28 4.56
C CYS A 159 -4.24 -7.82 4.62
N GLU A 160 -5.15 -8.66 5.09
CA GLU A 160 -6.57 -8.35 5.33
C GLU A 160 -7.30 -7.78 4.11
N PHE A 161 -6.84 -8.13 2.90
CA PHE A 161 -7.52 -7.77 1.66
C PHE A 161 -8.75 -8.64 1.46
N GLU A 162 -9.87 -8.04 1.07
CA GLU A 162 -11.13 -8.76 0.91
C GLU A 162 -11.04 -9.82 -0.21
N ASN A 163 -11.61 -11.00 0.07
CA ASN A 163 -11.68 -12.13 -0.86
C ASN A 163 -10.33 -12.43 -1.54
N TYR A 164 -9.30 -12.66 -0.74
CA TYR A 164 -7.92 -12.87 -1.19
C TYR A 164 -7.73 -14.04 -2.19
N GLU A 165 -8.65 -15.00 -2.25
CA GLU A 165 -8.64 -16.09 -3.26
C GLU A 165 -9.23 -15.64 -4.61
N ASN A 166 -10.22 -14.73 -4.59
CA ASN A 166 -10.84 -14.20 -5.81
C ASN A 166 -11.10 -12.68 -5.67
N PRO A 167 -10.03 -11.87 -5.66
CA PRO A 167 -10.11 -10.43 -5.42
C PRO A 167 -10.76 -9.70 -6.61
N PHE A 168 -11.66 -8.76 -6.33
CA PHE A 168 -12.51 -8.15 -7.36
C PHE A 168 -12.37 -6.62 -7.50
N MET A 169 -11.71 -5.94 -6.55
CA MET A 169 -11.63 -4.47 -6.51
C MET A 169 -11.03 -3.85 -7.79
N LEU A 170 -9.88 -4.35 -8.27
CA LEU A 170 -9.27 -3.88 -9.53
C LEU A 170 -10.20 -4.10 -10.72
N ASP A 171 -10.88 -5.25 -10.81
CA ASP A 171 -11.80 -5.52 -11.92
C ASP A 171 -12.94 -4.52 -11.94
N LYS A 172 -13.51 -4.24 -10.77
CA LYS A 172 -14.57 -3.24 -10.64
C LYS A 172 -14.06 -1.83 -10.96
N MET A 173 -12.87 -1.45 -10.51
CA MET A 173 -12.26 -0.16 -10.82
C MET A 173 -11.99 -0.02 -12.32
N MET A 174 -11.40 -1.04 -12.96
CA MET A 174 -11.12 -1.05 -14.40
C MET A 174 -12.39 -0.99 -15.23
N GLY A 175 -13.45 -1.70 -14.82
CA GLY A 175 -14.78 -1.62 -15.44
C GLY A 175 -15.39 -0.22 -15.30
N ALA A 176 -15.29 0.40 -14.12
CA ALA A 176 -15.80 1.75 -13.86
C ALA A 176 -15.13 2.84 -14.72
N ILE A 177 -13.87 2.62 -15.15
CA ILE A 177 -13.16 3.53 -16.06
C ILE A 177 -13.29 3.14 -17.56
N GLY A 178 -14.22 2.23 -17.87
CA GLY A 178 -14.64 1.91 -19.23
C GLY A 178 -13.83 0.82 -19.94
N ALA A 179 -13.03 0.03 -19.20
CA ALA A 179 -12.33 -1.12 -19.75
C ALA A 179 -13.25 -2.36 -19.83
N ASP A 180 -13.01 -3.22 -20.82
CA ASP A 180 -13.68 -4.52 -20.99
C ASP A 180 -12.88 -5.61 -20.24
N VAL A 181 -12.99 -5.60 -18.91
CA VAL A 181 -12.24 -6.49 -18.01
C VAL A 181 -12.54 -7.95 -18.33
N LYS A 182 -11.48 -8.75 -18.47
CA LYS A 182 -11.59 -10.18 -18.74
C LYS A 182 -11.30 -10.97 -17.48
N ASN A 183 -12.18 -11.94 -17.23
CA ASN A 183 -11.89 -12.99 -16.29
C ASN A 183 -10.78 -13.86 -16.88
N TRP A 184 -9.72 -14.05 -16.12
CA TRP A 184 -8.69 -15.04 -16.40
C TRP A 184 -8.80 -16.14 -15.36
N SER A 185 -9.68 -17.08 -15.62
CA SER A 185 -9.67 -18.40 -15.00
C SER A 185 -8.92 -19.34 -15.95
N TYR A 186 -8.12 -20.24 -15.39
CA TYR A 186 -7.71 -21.44 -16.10
C TYR A 186 -8.94 -22.24 -16.53
#